data_AF-A0A3D1E636-F1
#
_entry.id   AF-A0A3D1E636-F1
#
_cell.length_a   1.000
_cell.length_b   1.000
_cell.length_c   1.000
_cell.angle_alpha   90.00
_cell.angle_beta   90.00
_cell.angle_gamma   90.00
#
_symmetry.space_group_name_H-M   'P 1'
#
loop_
_entity.id
_entity.type
_entity.pdbx_description
1 polymer ?
#
loop_
_entity_poly.entity_id
_entity_poly.type
_entity_poly.pdbx_seq_one_letter_code
_entity_poly.pdbx_strand_id
1 'polypeptide(L)'
;DIQNNSFLSPEALATHNNQDLYAQLIKDETKMHQLWQNAQDQGAKLKYTALLDGQKARVGIEVIPKDHPFFHLPGSDNIVLLYSARYPTSPMVIQGAGAGAAVTASGIFADIIRASKQE
;
A
#
# COMPACT_ATOMS: atom_id res chain seq x y z
N ASP A 1 16.99 -4.34 -6.75
CA ASP A 1 16.67 -4.58 -5.33
C ASP A 1 15.56 -3.67 -4.86
N ILE A 2 14.60 -4.20 -4.09
CA ILE A 2 13.48 -3.44 -3.50
C ILE A 2 13.74 -3.32 -1.99
N GLN A 3 13.70 -2.11 -1.44
CA GLN A 3 13.81 -1.91 0.00
C GLN A 3 12.46 -2.19 0.67
N ASN A 4 12.39 -3.18 1.55
CA ASN A 4 11.18 -3.48 2.33
C ASN A 4 11.32 -2.98 3.77
N ASN A 5 10.59 -1.92 4.13
CA ASN A 5 10.42 -1.46 5.49
C ASN A 5 9.25 -2.19 6.15
N SER A 6 9.50 -3.44 6.54
CA SER A 6 8.50 -4.31 7.16
C SER A 6 8.06 -3.79 8.52
N PHE A 7 6.75 -3.80 8.76
CA PHE A 7 6.17 -3.57 10.08
C PHE A 7 6.11 -4.86 10.93
N LEU A 8 6.21 -6.01 10.27
CA LEU A 8 6.31 -7.32 10.91
C LEU A 8 7.73 -7.53 11.44
N SER A 9 7.83 -8.12 12.62
CA SER A 9 9.11 -8.54 13.20
C SER A 9 9.77 -9.66 12.37
N PRO A 10 11.10 -9.83 12.46
CA PRO A 10 11.79 -10.99 11.88
C PRO A 10 11.17 -12.32 12.32
N GLU A 11 10.75 -12.42 13.58
CA GLU A 11 10.09 -13.59 14.15
C GLU A 11 8.75 -13.86 13.48
N ALA A 12 7.92 -12.83 13.27
CA ALA A 12 6.64 -12.97 12.58
C ALA A 12 6.85 -13.42 11.12
N LEU A 13 7.84 -12.85 10.43
CA LEU A 13 8.20 -13.20 9.06
C LEU A 13 8.77 -14.63 8.92
N ALA A 14 9.36 -15.16 9.98
CA ALA A 14 9.93 -16.51 10.00
C ALA A 14 8.89 -17.62 10.28
N THR A 15 7.65 -17.27 10.62
CA THR A 15 6.60 -18.27 10.87
C THR A 15 6.17 -19.00 9.58
N HIS A 16 5.68 -20.23 9.72
CA HIS A 16 5.31 -21.09 8.58
C HIS A 16 3.82 -21.43 8.51
N ASN A 17 3.03 -20.97 9.48
CA ASN A 17 1.59 -21.18 9.51
C ASN A 17 0.89 -20.01 10.20
N ASN A 18 -0.43 -19.91 9.99
CA ASN A 18 -1.22 -18.81 10.50
C ASN A 18 -1.29 -18.79 12.03
N GLN A 19 -1.34 -19.95 12.69
CA GLN A 19 -1.47 -20.02 14.15
C GLN A 19 -0.25 -19.40 14.84
N ASP A 20 0.95 -19.77 14.39
CA ASP A 20 2.21 -19.24 14.93
C ASP A 20 2.36 -17.75 14.58
N LEU A 21 1.97 -17.34 13.36
CA LEU A 21 1.96 -15.94 12.97
C LEU A 21 1.08 -15.12 13.91
N TYR A 22 -0.17 -15.53 14.14
CA TYR A 22 -1.07 -14.81 15.05
C TYR A 22 -0.55 -14.77 16.49
N ALA A 23 0.02 -15.86 16.98
CA ALA A 23 0.65 -15.89 18.31
C ALA A 23 1.83 -14.90 18.40
N GLN A 24 2.61 -14.75 17.33
CA GLN A 24 3.69 -13.78 17.28
C GLN A 24 3.18 -12.34 17.17
N LEU A 25 2.13 -12.08 16.38
CA LEU A 25 1.52 -10.75 16.26
C LEU A 25 0.98 -10.23 17.60
N ILE A 26 0.41 -11.12 18.43
CA ILE A 26 -0.04 -10.76 19.79
C ILE A 26 1.15 -10.32 20.66
N LYS A 27 2.31 -10.97 20.53
CA LYS A 27 3.53 -10.56 21.26
C LYS A 27 4.05 -9.20 20.77
N ASP A 28 3.88 -8.92 19.47
CA ASP A 28 4.32 -7.67 18.83
C ASP A 28 3.33 -6.50 19.02
N GLU A 29 2.18 -6.73 19.67
CA GLU A 29 1.08 -5.77 19.78
C GLU A 29 1.54 -4.41 20.33
N THR A 30 2.33 -4.41 21.40
CA THR A 30 2.85 -3.17 22.01
C THR A 30 3.61 -2.30 20.99
N LYS A 31 4.44 -2.92 20.13
CA LYS A 31 5.21 -2.20 19.11
C LYS A 31 4.29 -1.62 18.03
N MET A 32 3.30 -2.41 17.59
CA MET A 32 2.33 -1.95 16.59
C MET A 32 1.45 -0.81 17.14
N HIS A 33 1.03 -0.92 18.40
CA HIS A 33 0.27 0.12 19.08
C HIS A 33 1.08 1.41 19.22
N GLN A 34 2.35 1.32 19.60
CA GLN A 34 3.24 2.50 19.67
C GLN A 34 3.38 3.18 18.30
N LEU A 35 3.58 2.40 17.23
CA LEU A 35 3.66 2.94 15.87
C LEU A 35 2.36 3.66 15.47
N TRP A 36 1.21 3.08 15.80
CA TRP A 36 -0.10 3.67 15.54
C TRP A 36 -0.33 4.94 16.36
N GLN A 37 -0.06 4.90 17.67
CA GLN A 37 -0.24 6.03 18.58
C GLN A 37 0.61 7.22 18.16
N ASN A 38 1.88 6.99 17.82
CA ASN A 38 2.78 8.04 17.34
C ASN A 38 2.24 8.77 16.10
N ALA A 39 1.57 8.04 15.19
CA ALA A 39 0.92 8.64 14.04
C ALA A 39 -0.34 9.42 14.42
N GLN A 40 -1.16 8.89 15.35
CA GLN A 40 -2.34 9.58 15.85
C GLN A 40 -1.99 10.90 16.55
N ASP A 41 -0.95 10.91 17.39
CA ASP A 41 -0.48 12.08 18.13
C ASP A 41 -0.02 13.21 17.18
N GLN A 42 0.40 12.85 15.97
CA GLN A 42 0.77 13.79 14.90
C GLN A 42 -0.42 14.19 14.00
N GLY A 43 -1.64 13.73 14.30
CA GLY A 43 -2.81 13.93 13.44
C GLY A 43 -2.68 13.24 12.07
N ALA A 44 -1.83 12.22 11.97
CA ALA A 44 -1.49 11.46 10.78
C ALA A 44 -2.14 10.07 10.79
N LYS A 45 -1.99 9.33 9.68
CA LYS A 45 -2.45 7.93 9.55
C LYS A 45 -1.31 7.05 9.06
N LEU A 46 -1.28 5.81 9.52
CA LEU A 46 -0.42 4.79 8.93
C LEU A 46 -1.03 4.30 7.62
N LYS A 47 -0.22 4.21 6.56
CA LYS A 47 -0.58 3.58 5.30
C LYS A 47 0.55 2.67 4.84
N TYR A 48 0.20 1.53 4.25
CA TYR A 48 1.17 0.65 3.59
C TYR A 48 1.32 1.10 2.15
N THR A 49 2.50 1.60 1.78
CA THR A 49 2.76 2.26 0.50
C THR A 49 3.86 1.55 -0.27
N ALA A 50 3.86 1.73 -1.58
CA ALA A 50 4.99 1.43 -2.45
C ALA A 50 5.39 2.71 -3.20
N LEU A 51 6.69 2.94 -3.33
CA LEU A 51 7.26 4.04 -4.09
C LEU A 51 8.27 3.47 -5.08
N LEU A 52 8.19 3.95 -6.33
CA LEU A 52 9.23 3.80 -7.33
C LEU A 52 9.71 5.20 -7.72
N ASP A 53 10.96 5.51 -7.41
CA ASP A 53 11.63 6.76 -7.79
C ASP A 53 12.88 6.43 -8.62
N GLY A 54 12.80 6.70 -9.93
CA GLY A 54 13.78 6.24 -10.90
C GLY A 54 13.91 4.71 -10.87
N GLN A 55 15.07 4.21 -10.45
CA GLN A 55 15.35 2.78 -10.31
C GLN A 55 15.25 2.28 -8.86
N LYS A 56 14.87 3.15 -7.92
CA LYS A 56 14.78 2.82 -6.49
C LYS A 56 13.34 2.50 -6.13
N ALA A 57 13.10 1.27 -5.72
CA ALA A 57 11.81 0.82 -5.24
C ALA A 57 11.85 0.61 -3.72
N ARG A 58 10.81 1.07 -3.02
CA ARG A 58 10.61 0.79 -1.60
C ARG A 58 9.15 0.49 -1.29
N VAL A 59 8.92 -0.36 -0.30
CA VAL A 59 7.59 -0.73 0.20
C VAL A 59 7.61 -0.76 1.72
N GLY A 60 6.52 -0.35 2.38
CA GLY A 60 6.44 -0.40 3.84
C GLY A 60 5.36 0.49 4.43
N ILE A 61 5.32 0.57 5.76
CA ILE A 61 4.45 1.53 6.45
C ILE A 61 5.05 2.94 6.38
N GLU A 62 4.19 3.91 6.08
CA GLU A 62 4.47 5.34 6.15
C GLU A 62 3.45 6.06 7.03
N VAL A 63 3.93 7.13 7.68
CA VAL A 63 3.09 8.09 8.40
C VAL A 63 2.63 9.16 7.41
N ILE A 64 1.35 9.15 7.09
CA ILE A 64 0.73 10.02 6.09
C ILE A 64 0.05 11.20 6.80
N PRO A 65 0.51 12.45 6.59
CA PRO A 65 -0.10 13.63 7.18
C PRO A 65 -1.45 13.96 6.54
N LYS A 66 -2.24 14.80 7.21
CA LYS A 66 -3.63 15.10 6.84
C LYS A 66 -3.80 15.72 5.45
N ASP A 67 -2.82 16.47 4.99
CA ASP A 67 -2.78 17.16 3.69
C ASP A 67 -2.36 16.24 2.53
N HIS A 68 -1.83 15.05 2.82
CA HIS A 68 -1.39 14.13 1.78
C HIS A 68 -2.58 13.40 1.13
N PRO A 69 -2.59 13.19 -0.21
CA PRO A 69 -3.70 12.52 -0.91
C PRO A 69 -4.10 11.16 -0.32
N PHE A 70 -3.13 10.39 0.18
CA PHE A 70 -3.39 9.07 0.77
C PHE A 70 -4.15 9.11 2.10
N PHE A 71 -4.24 10.27 2.77
CA PHE A 71 -4.89 10.39 4.08
C PHE A 71 -6.40 10.10 4.02
N HIS A 72 -7.03 10.52 2.93
CA HIS A 72 -8.48 10.47 2.72
C HIS A 72 -8.94 9.24 1.92
N LEU A 73 -8.07 8.24 1.76
CA LEU A 73 -8.40 7.00 1.04
C LEU A 73 -9.56 6.24 1.73
N PRO A 74 -10.73 6.09 1.09
CA PRO A 74 -11.90 5.44 1.66
C PRO A 74 -11.77 3.92 1.65
N GLY A 75 -12.19 3.27 2.74
CA GLY A 75 -12.38 1.82 2.79
C GLY A 75 -11.19 1.01 2.26
N SER A 76 -11.46 0.17 1.27
CA SER A 76 -10.49 -0.71 0.60
C SER A 76 -10.05 -0.21 -0.78
N ASP A 77 -10.21 1.09 -1.06
CA ASP A 77 -9.68 1.67 -2.28
C ASP A 77 -8.15 1.61 -2.28
N ASN A 78 -7.58 1.47 -3.48
CA ASN A 78 -6.17 1.73 -3.74
C ASN A 78 -6.03 3.11 -4.40
N ILE A 79 -4.87 3.72 -4.24
CA ILE A 79 -4.52 5.01 -4.83
C ILE A 79 -3.09 5.00 -5.34
N VAL A 80 -2.87 5.57 -6.51
CA VAL A 80 -1.57 5.71 -7.17
C VAL A 80 -1.37 7.18 -7.55
N LEU A 81 -0.21 7.73 -7.18
CA LEU A 81 0.24 9.05 -7.63
C LEU A 81 1.30 8.86 -8.71
N LEU A 82 1.05 9.39 -9.89
CA LEU A 82 1.99 9.33 -11.02
C LEU A 82 2.58 10.73 -11.27
N TYR A 83 3.88 10.85 -11.01
CA TYR A 83 4.67 12.02 -11.35
C TYR A 83 5.36 11.80 -12.69
N SER A 84 5.43 12.85 -13.51
CA SER A 84 6.15 12.81 -14.79
C SER A 84 6.66 14.20 -15.14
N ALA A 85 7.45 14.32 -16.22
CA ALA A 85 7.88 15.63 -16.71
C ALA A 85 6.72 16.59 -17.01
N ARG A 86 5.53 16.07 -17.37
CA ARG A 86 4.31 16.87 -17.59
C ARG A 86 3.52 17.15 -16.30
N TYR A 87 3.72 16.33 -15.28
CA TYR A 87 3.07 16.43 -13.97
C TYR A 87 4.12 16.43 -12.85
N PRO A 88 4.99 17.45 -12.78
CA PRO A 88 6.13 17.44 -11.86
C PRO A 88 5.72 17.74 -10.40
N THR A 89 4.65 18.50 -10.19
CA THR A 89 4.22 18.97 -8.86
C THR A 89 2.86 18.44 -8.45
N SER A 90 1.87 18.52 -9.35
CA SER A 90 0.53 17.95 -9.16
C SER A 90 0.46 16.61 -9.89
N PRO A 91 0.59 15.48 -9.19
CA PRO A 91 0.61 14.17 -9.84
C PRO A 91 -0.75 13.85 -10.46
N MET A 92 -0.74 12.96 -11.45
CA MET A 92 -1.97 12.28 -11.84
C MET A 92 -2.36 11.31 -10.73
N VAL A 93 -3.59 11.44 -10.22
CA VAL A 93 -4.14 10.60 -9.16
C VAL A 93 -5.08 9.58 -9.77
N ILE A 94 -4.80 8.29 -9.55
CA ILE A 94 -5.68 7.19 -9.92
C ILE A 94 -6.16 6.55 -8.62
N GLN A 95 -7.46 6.54 -8.38
CA GLN A 95 -8.08 5.97 -7.19
C GLN A 95 -9.30 5.13 -7.56
N GLY A 96 -9.50 4.04 -6.85
CA GLY A 96 -10.73 3.25 -6.88
C GLY A 96 -10.57 1.92 -6.16
N ALA A 97 -11.58 1.07 -6.28
CA ALA A 97 -11.57 -0.26 -5.69
C ALA A 97 -10.34 -1.05 -6.15
N GLY A 98 -9.46 -1.40 -5.19
CA GLY A 98 -8.22 -2.11 -5.46
C GLY A 98 -8.34 -3.63 -5.51
N ALA A 99 -9.45 -4.15 -4.99
CA ALA A 99 -9.76 -5.57 -4.91
C ALA A 99 -11.27 -5.79 -4.98
N GLY A 100 -11.67 -6.99 -5.42
CA GLY A 100 -13.06 -7.39 -5.53
C GLY A 100 -13.31 -8.16 -6.81
N ALA A 101 -14.02 -9.28 -6.72
CA ALA A 101 -14.17 -10.24 -7.82
C ALA A 101 -14.64 -9.59 -9.13
N ALA A 102 -15.68 -8.73 -9.07
CA ALA A 102 -16.21 -8.05 -10.24
C ALA A 102 -15.23 -7.04 -10.85
N VAL A 103 -14.54 -6.24 -10.03
CA VAL A 103 -13.60 -5.21 -10.50
C VAL A 103 -12.38 -5.87 -11.14
N THR A 104 -11.83 -6.91 -10.50
CA THR A 104 -10.70 -7.67 -11.05
C THR A 104 -11.09 -8.37 -12.36
N ALA A 105 -12.26 -9.00 -12.44
CA ALA A 105 -12.74 -9.63 -13.67
C ALA A 105 -12.89 -8.62 -14.82
N SER A 106 -13.38 -7.41 -14.53
CA SER A 106 -13.51 -6.35 -15.54
C SER A 106 -12.15 -5.91 -16.12
N GLY A 107 -11.11 -5.83 -15.29
CA GLY A 107 -9.75 -5.53 -15.72
C GLY A 107 -9.20 -6.61 -16.65
N ILE A 108 -9.34 -7.88 -16.27
CA ILE A 108 -8.92 -9.02 -17.11
C ILE A 108 -9.68 -9.02 -18.45
N PHE A 109 -10.99 -8.79 -18.43
CA PHE A 109 -11.81 -8.75 -19.63
C PHE A 109 -11.40 -7.61 -20.59
N ALA A 110 -11.08 -6.43 -20.05
CA ALA A 110 -10.55 -5.32 -20.84
C ALA A 110 -9.22 -5.67 -21.52
N ASP A 111 -8.34 -6.42 -20.84
CA ASP A 111 -7.09 -6.89 -21.41
C ASP A 111 -7.32 -7.90 -22.54
N ILE A 112 -8.30 -8.82 -22.40
CA ILE A 112 -8.70 -9.75 -23.46
C ILE A 112 -9.16 -8.99 -24.71
N ILE A 113 -10.04 -7.99 -24.56
CA ILE A 113 -10.51 -7.16 -25.67
C ILE A 113 -9.33 -6.42 -26.34
N ARG A 114 -8.38 -5.92 -25.55
CA ARG A 114 -7.21 -5.22 -26.08
C ARG A 114 -6.31 -6.17 -26.89
N ALA A 115 -6.09 -7.38 -26.38
CA ALA A 115 -5.28 -8.40 -27.05
C ALA A 115 -5.94 -8.88 -28.36
N SER A 116 -7.27 -9.06 -28.37
CA SER A 116 -7.99 -9.52 -29.56
C SER A 116 -8.12 -8.48 -30.66
N LYS A 117 -7.85 -7.20 -30.36
CA LYS A 117 -7.90 -6.08 -31.32
C LYS A 117 -6.54 -5.75 -31.95
N GLN A 118 -5.46 -6.38 -31.49
CA GLN A 118 -4.17 -6.30 -32.17
C GLN A 118 -4.18 -7.26 -33.37
N GLU A 119 -4.81 -6.82 -34.47
CA GLU A 119 -4.52 -7.29 -35.84
C GLU A 119 -3.56 -6.31 -36.52
#